data_AF-A0A7W9XKD3-F1
#
_entry.id   AF-A0A7W9XKD3-F1
#
_cell.length_a   1.000
_cell.length_b   1.000
_cell.length_c   1.000
_cell.angle_alpha   90.00
_cell.angle_beta   90.00
_cell.angle_gamma   90.00
#
_symmetry.space_group_name_H-M   'P 1'
#
loop_
_entity.id
_entity.type
_entity.pdbx_description
1 polymer ?
#
loop_
_entity_poly.entity_id
_entity_poly.type
_entity_poly.pdbx_seq_one_letter_code
_entity_poly.pdbx_strand_id
1 'polypeptide(L)'
;MKPGDKVICVNDRIDPEKSEEIRRDFEIWITKDKEYTIREILDNNGIVTGVLLEEVHNFPKFFKLINRFQEPAFAQWRFRKLNYASKPAEAIAEVDELVEVGQEEKQQVKVK
;
A
#
# COMPACT_ATOMS: atom_id res chain seq x y z
N MET A 1 -14.13 -6.20 -4.87
CA MET A 1 -13.01 -6.41 -3.94
C MET A 1 -13.50 -7.31 -2.82
N LYS A 2 -12.65 -8.18 -2.27
CA LYS A 2 -13.00 -9.07 -1.15
C LYS A 2 -11.81 -9.23 -0.19
N PRO A 3 -12.03 -9.72 1.05
CA PRO A 3 -10.94 -10.10 1.94
C PRO A 3 -9.88 -10.96 1.25
N GLY A 4 -8.60 -10.67 1.52
CA GLY A 4 -7.43 -11.28 0.90
C GLY A 4 -7.02 -10.70 -0.46
N ASP A 5 -7.85 -9.87 -1.12
CA ASP A 5 -7.42 -9.19 -2.34
C ASP A 5 -6.32 -8.15 -2.02
N LYS A 6 -5.26 -8.11 -2.82
CA LYS A 6 -4.27 -7.03 -2.81
C LYS A 6 -4.78 -5.82 -3.59
N VAL A 7 -4.53 -4.63 -3.06
CA VAL A 7 -4.97 -3.35 -3.63
C VAL A 7 -3.88 -2.30 -3.52
N ILE A 8 -3.91 -1.31 -4.40
CA ILE A 8 -3.06 -0.12 -4.32
C ILE A 8 -3.91 1.09 -3.99
N CYS A 9 -3.45 1.95 -3.09
CA CYS A 9 -4.12 3.22 -2.79
C CYS A 9 -3.91 4.20 -3.94
N VAL A 10 -5.00 4.58 -4.62
CA VAL A 10 -4.97 5.55 -5.72
C VAL A 10 -5.38 6.96 -5.27
N ASN A 11 -6.04 7.09 -4.11
CA ASN A 11 -6.47 8.36 -3.57
C ASN A 11 -6.42 8.39 -2.03
N ASP A 12 -5.39 9.05 -1.49
CA ASP A 12 -5.20 9.30 -0.07
C ASP A 12 -5.68 10.69 0.37
N ARG A 13 -6.30 11.47 -0.51
CA ARG A 13 -6.72 12.84 -0.18
C ARG A 13 -7.77 12.83 0.92
N ILE A 14 -7.56 13.68 1.92
CA ILE A 14 -8.52 13.99 2.97
C ILE A 14 -9.30 15.23 2.53
N ASP A 15 -10.62 15.17 2.65
CA ASP A 15 -11.49 16.32 2.42
C ASP A 15 -11.13 17.43 3.42
N PRO A 16 -10.75 18.64 2.98
CA PRO A 16 -10.30 19.71 3.86
C PRO A 16 -11.35 20.08 4.93
N GLU A 17 -12.64 20.04 4.60
CA GLU A 17 -13.73 20.38 5.51
C GLU A 17 -13.91 19.35 6.63
N LYS A 18 -13.50 18.11 6.39
CA LYS A 18 -13.59 17.00 7.35
C LYS A 18 -12.24 16.60 7.94
N SER A 19 -11.21 17.40 7.66
CA SER A 19 -9.83 16.97 7.89
C SER A 19 -9.47 16.85 9.37
N GLU A 20 -10.07 17.67 10.24
CA GLU A 20 -9.89 17.56 11.70
C GLU A 20 -10.55 16.30 12.27
N GLU A 21 -11.79 16.02 11.87
CA GLU A 21 -12.53 14.81 12.31
C GLU A 21 -11.80 13.55 11.84
N ILE A 22 -11.45 13.49 10.55
CA ILE A 22 -10.77 12.33 9.97
C ILE A 22 -9.42 12.07 10.67
N ARG A 23 -8.62 13.10 10.93
CA ARG A 23 -7.33 12.92 11.63
C ARG A 23 -7.47 12.55 13.10
N ARG A 24 -8.63 12.84 13.71
CA ARG A 24 -8.93 12.43 15.10
C ARG A 24 -9.36 10.97 15.17
N ASP A 25 -10.11 10.53 14.16
CA ASP A 25 -10.66 9.18 14.11
C ASP A 25 -9.63 8.17 13.60
N PHE A 26 -8.80 8.55 12.63
CA PHE A 26 -7.76 7.72 12.04
C PHE A 26 -6.38 8.09 12.60
N GLU A 27 -5.79 7.19 13.38
CA GLU A 27 -4.40 7.31 13.86
C GLU A 27 -3.40 7.05 12.74
N ILE A 28 -3.73 6.10 11.87
CA ILE A 28 -2.94 5.70 10.73
C ILE A 28 -3.78 5.90 9.48
N TRP A 29 -3.31 6.80 8.62
CA TRP A 29 -3.89 7.07 7.32
C TRP A 29 -3.17 6.29 6.22
N ILE A 30 -3.89 5.95 5.16
CA ILE A 30 -3.31 5.32 3.99
C ILE A 30 -2.41 6.28 3.21
N THR A 31 -1.32 5.75 2.66
CA THR A 31 -0.42 6.46 1.75
C THR A 31 -0.76 6.13 0.30
N LYS A 32 -0.79 7.16 -0.57
CA LYS A 32 -0.91 6.97 -2.02
C LYS A 32 0.20 6.07 -2.58
N ASP A 33 -0.14 5.28 -3.60
CA ASP A 33 0.75 4.39 -4.34
C ASP A 33 1.36 3.25 -3.50
N LYS A 34 0.97 3.11 -2.23
CA LYS A 34 1.30 1.98 -1.37
C LYS A 34 0.29 0.84 -1.58
N GLU A 35 0.80 -0.39 -1.53
CA GLU A 35 0.02 -1.62 -1.60
C GLU A 35 -0.48 -2.03 -0.22
N TYR A 36 -1.68 -2.60 -0.21
CA TYR A 36 -2.35 -3.10 0.98
C TYR A 36 -3.10 -4.39 0.68
N THR A 37 -3.47 -5.11 1.73
CA THR A 37 -4.26 -6.33 1.67
C THR A 37 -5.57 -6.10 2.39
N ILE A 38 -6.70 -6.41 1.75
CA ILE A 38 -8.01 -6.24 2.37
C ILE A 38 -8.19 -7.28 3.48
N ARG A 39 -8.40 -6.81 4.72
CA ARG A 39 -8.75 -7.65 5.87
C ARG A 39 -10.24 -7.94 5.92
N GLU A 40 -11.07 -6.91 5.82
CA GLU A 40 -12.52 -7.04 5.94
C GLU A 40 -13.25 -5.98 5.09
N ILE A 41 -14.44 -6.34 4.62
CA ILE A 41 -15.36 -5.42 3.95
C ILE A 41 -16.57 -5.22 4.86
N LEU A 42 -16.80 -3.97 5.25
CA LEU A 42 -17.86 -3.60 6.18
C LEU A 42 -19.03 -2.97 5.42
N ASP A 43 -20.20 -3.59 5.54
CA ASP A 43 -21.44 -3.01 5.06
C ASP A 43 -21.99 -2.01 6.09
N ASN A 44 -22.00 -0.74 5.74
CA ASN A 44 -22.44 0.37 6.57
C ASN A 44 -23.90 0.76 6.25
N ASN A 45 -24.79 -0.24 6.23
CA ASN A 45 -26.23 -0.06 6.00
C ASN A 45 -26.52 0.72 4.71
N GLY A 46 -25.78 0.46 3.63
CA GLY A 46 -26.00 1.09 2.33
C GLY A 46 -25.45 2.51 2.14
N ILE A 47 -24.69 3.07 3.10
CA ILE A 47 -24.09 4.42 2.96
C ILE A 47 -22.84 4.36 2.08
N VAL A 48 -21.77 3.75 2.58
CA VAL A 48 -20.51 3.54 1.86
C VAL A 48 -19.87 2.26 2.39
N THR A 49 -19.55 1.33 1.50
CA THR A 49 -18.82 0.10 1.83
C THR A 49 -17.43 0.47 2.38
N GLY A 50 -17.20 0.11 3.64
CA GLY A 50 -15.93 0.31 4.32
C GLY A 50 -14.95 -0.82 4.04
N VAL A 51 -13.67 -0.50 3.97
CA VAL A 51 -12.56 -1.44 3.77
C VAL A 51 -11.60 -1.32 4.94
N LEU A 52 -11.34 -2.45 5.60
CA LEU A 52 -10.24 -2.60 6.56
C LEU A 52 -9.05 -3.27 5.88
N LEU A 53 -7.84 -2.90 6.29
CA LEU A 53 -6.59 -3.39 5.72
C LEU A 53 -5.84 -4.23 6.76
N GLU A 54 -4.98 -5.14 6.33
CA GLU A 54 -4.09 -5.93 7.20
C GLU A 54 -2.92 -5.08 7.72
N GLU A 55 -2.43 -4.14 6.91
CA GLU A 55 -1.26 -3.33 7.25
C GLU A 55 -1.60 -2.09 8.08
N VAL A 56 -2.90 -1.80 8.26
CA VAL A 56 -3.39 -0.60 8.95
C VAL A 56 -4.49 -0.98 9.92
N HIS A 57 -4.22 -0.76 11.21
CA HIS A 57 -5.15 -0.99 12.30
C HIS A 57 -5.33 0.31 13.09
N ASN A 58 -6.57 0.76 13.24
CA ASN A 58 -6.94 1.93 14.03
C ASN A 58 -7.81 1.51 15.22
N PHE A 59 -7.82 2.30 16.31
CA PHE A 59 -8.72 1.99 17.42
C PHE A 59 -10.19 2.17 17.02
N PRO A 60 -11.09 1.26 17.45
CA PRO A 60 -12.53 1.44 17.27
C PRO A 60 -13.03 2.74 17.89
N LYS A 61 -13.87 3.45 17.15
CA LYS A 61 -14.56 4.68 17.59
C LYS A 61 -16.06 4.50 17.43
N PHE A 62 -16.82 5.33 18.14
CA PHE A 62 -18.26 5.37 17.98
C PHE A 62 -18.64 6.27 16.80
N PHE A 63 -19.20 5.67 15.75
CA PHE A 63 -19.66 6.41 14.58
C PHE A 63 -21.16 6.68 14.69
N LYS A 64 -21.52 7.96 14.85
CA LYS A 64 -22.93 8.40 14.96
C LYS A 64 -23.77 7.99 13.75
N LEU A 65 -23.18 8.05 12.54
CA LEU A 65 -23.86 7.77 11.27
C LEU A 65 -24.42 6.34 11.18
N ILE A 66 -23.70 5.39 11.77
CA ILE A 66 -24.04 3.94 11.78
C ILE A 66 -24.44 3.44 13.17
N ASN A 67 -24.45 4.35 14.16
CA ASN A 67 -24.81 4.10 15.56
C ASN A 67 -24.12 2.87 16.18
N ARG A 68 -22.83 2.66 15.90
CA ARG A 68 -22.06 1.54 16.45
C ARG A 68 -20.58 1.89 16.69
N PHE A 69 -19.94 1.13 17.57
CA PHE A 69 -18.49 1.11 17.70
C PHE A 69 -17.90 0.25 16.58
N GLN A 70 -16.94 0.81 15.86
CA GLN A 70 -16.29 0.14 14.75
C GLN A 70 -14.89 0.74 14.54
N GLU A 71 -13.97 -0.02 13.96
CA GLU A 71 -12.75 0.54 13.40
C GLU A 71 -13.08 1.50 12.24
N PRO A 72 -12.47 2.71 12.18
CA PRO A 72 -12.61 3.60 11.03
C PRO A 72 -12.20 2.87 9.74
N ALA A 73 -13.16 2.73 8.83
CA ALA A 73 -12.95 2.02 7.58
C ALA A 73 -12.73 2.99 6.41
N PHE A 74 -11.88 2.59 5.47
CA PHE A 74 -11.60 3.40 4.28
C PHE A 74 -12.67 3.15 3.21
N ALA A 75 -13.02 4.19 2.44
CA ALA A 75 -13.94 4.01 1.33
C ALA A 75 -13.30 3.20 0.20
N GLN A 76 -14.02 2.22 -0.35
CA GLN A 76 -13.51 1.31 -1.37
C GLN A 76 -12.93 2.03 -2.61
N TRP A 77 -13.49 3.17 -3.01
CA TRP A 77 -13.04 3.95 -4.17
C TRP A 77 -11.62 4.54 -4.02
N ARG A 78 -11.04 4.55 -2.82
CA ARG A 78 -9.65 4.96 -2.57
C ARG A 78 -8.64 3.96 -3.11
N PHE A 79 -9.08 2.75 -3.42
CA PHE A 79 -8.23 1.65 -3.81
C PHE A 79 -8.55 1.15 -5.21
N ARG A 80 -7.51 0.66 -5.88
CA ARG A 80 -7.63 -0.11 -7.11
C ARG A 80 -7.14 -1.53 -6.86
N LYS A 81 -7.89 -2.52 -7.34
CA LYS A 81 -7.49 -3.92 -7.20
C LYS A 81 -6.23 -4.19 -8.01
N LEU A 82 -5.24 -4.82 -7.38
CA LEU A 82 -4.08 -5.34 -8.07
C LEU A 82 -4.40 -6.76 -8.54
N ASN A 83 -4.33 -6.95 -9.85
CA ASN A 83 -4.39 -8.27 -10.44
C ASN A 83 -2.96 -8.72 -10.65
N TYR A 84 -2.36 -9.34 -9.63
CA TYR A 84 -1.23 -10.22 -9.91
C TYR A 84 -1.85 -11.40 -10.64
N ALA A 85 -1.88 -11.34 -11.97
CA ALA A 85 -1.92 -12.56 -12.73
C ALA A 85 -0.78 -13.41 -12.15
N SER A 86 -1.08 -14.63 -11.70
CA SER A 86 -0.08 -15.62 -11.36
C SER A 86 0.76 -15.84 -12.62
N LYS A 87 1.74 -14.96 -12.89
CA LYS A 87 2.79 -15.26 -13.84
C LYS A 87 3.54 -16.41 -13.20
N PRO A 88 3.59 -17.61 -13.81
CA PRO A 88 4.57 -18.59 -13.38
C PRO A 88 5.95 -17.96 -13.52
N ALA A 89 6.84 -18.34 -12.61
CA ALA A 89 8.19 -17.81 -12.42
C ALA A 89 8.94 -17.56 -13.74
N GLU A 90 9.40 -16.33 -13.98
CA GLU A 90 10.51 -15.95 -14.88
C GLU A 90 10.54 -14.41 -14.99
N ALA A 91 11.12 -13.73 -14.00
CA ALA A 91 11.47 -12.31 -14.10
C ALA A 91 12.47 -11.87 -13.01
N ILE A 92 13.55 -12.64 -12.79
CA ILE A 92 14.80 -12.12 -12.20
C ILE A 92 15.95 -12.87 -12.87
N ALA A 93 16.16 -12.63 -14.16
CA ALA A 93 17.39 -12.97 -14.86
C ALA A 93 17.61 -11.85 -15.87
N GLU A 94 18.16 -10.73 -15.40
CA GLU A 94 18.83 -9.68 -16.19
C GLU A 94 19.32 -8.60 -15.21
N VAL A 95 20.40 -8.93 -14.48
CA VAL A 95 21.40 -7.93 -14.04
C VAL A 95 22.76 -8.57 -14.31
N ASP A 96 23.05 -8.79 -15.59
CA ASP A 96 24.42 -8.98 -16.06
C ASP A 96 24.65 -7.90 -17.11
N GLU A 97 25.30 -6.82 -16.69
CA GLU A 97 26.40 -6.15 -17.39
C GLU A 97 26.57 -4.70 -16.88
N LEU A 98 27.85 -4.29 -16.85
CA LEU A 98 28.41 -2.97 -16.52
C LEU A 98 28.72 -2.82 -15.02
N VAL A 99 29.98 -2.82 -14.56
CA VAL A 99 31.15 -2.10 -15.09
C VAL A 99 32.46 -2.83 -14.71
N GLU A 100 33.37 -2.96 -15.69
CA GLU A 100 34.76 -3.41 -15.56
C GLU A 100 35.48 -2.75 -14.38
N VAL A 101 36.01 -3.59 -13.48
CA VAL A 101 36.96 -3.18 -12.44
C VAL A 101 38.30 -2.87 -13.10
N GLY A 102 38.78 -1.66 -12.83
CA GLY A 102 39.97 -1.05 -13.43
C GLY A 102 41.23 -1.92 -13.38
N GLN A 103 41.92 -1.97 -14.52
CA GLN A 103 43.29 -2.44 -14.61
C GLN A 103 44.22 -1.40 -14.02
N GLU A 104 44.75 -1.68 -12.82
CA GLU A 104 45.86 -0.96 -12.22
C GLU A 104 47.12 -1.11 -13.08
N GLU A 105 47.70 0.02 -13.47
CA GLU A 105 49.07 0.14 -13.95
C GLU A 105 50.05 -0.33 -12.86
N LYS A 106 50.91 -1.31 -13.16
CA LYS A 106 52.25 -1.38 -12.56
C LYS A 106 53.30 -1.69 -13.62
N GLN A 107 54.05 -0.64 -13.93
CA GLN A 107 55.41 -0.68 -14.45
C GLN A 107 56.28 -1.67 -13.65
N GLN A 108 57.16 -2.40 -14.34
CA GLN A 108 58.63 -2.37 -14.17
C GLN A 108 59.27 -3.64 -14.76
N VAL A 109 60.12 -3.51 -15.80
CA VAL A 109 61.60 -3.57 -15.74
C VAL A 109 62.17 -4.99 -16.02
N LYS A 110 62.56 -5.17 -17.30
CA LYS A 110 63.94 -5.40 -17.77
C LYS A 110 64.56 -6.81 -17.66
N VAL A 111 65.49 -7.04 -18.60
CA VAL A 111 66.63 -7.98 -18.60
C VAL A 111 66.27 -9.40 -19.09
N LYS A 112 66.89 -10.02 -20.10
CA LYS A 112 68.13 -9.82 -20.86
C LYS A 112 67.99 -10.51 -22.23
#